data_AF-A0A653DLM0-F1
#
_entry.id   AF-A0A653DLM0-F1
#
_cell.length_a   1.000
_cell.length_b   1.000
_cell.length_c   1.000
_cell.angle_alpha   90.00
_cell.angle_beta   90.00
_cell.angle_gamma   90.00
#
_symmetry.space_group_name_H-M   'P 1'
#
loop_
_entity.id
_entity.type
_entity.pdbx_description
1 polymer ?
#
loop_
_entity_poly.entity_id
_entity_poly.type
_entity_poly.pdbx_seq_one_letter_code
_entity_poly.pdbx_strand_id
1 'polypeptide(L)'
;MKMNRSTGPGKLWIKAFEDVRLFFHAPEDVPFINTDPDQRADIMLGDFFNISIKVIEISNEDEIKNLNAEKRGCKFPWETEGLLVHKHYSYSTCVVQCHAENHIRLCNCTHHLMPYYNKIKYCDVQGLQCLTDYFDVVNRLNAKGFEKQGLVCDCVPSCFEPEYNVVSLMKG
;
A
#
# COMPACT_ATOMS: atom_id res chain seq x y z
N MET A 1 16.94 -2.27 -15.02
CA MET A 1 17.38 -0.96 -15.54
C MET A 1 17.93 -0.17 -14.36
N LYS A 2 19.19 0.29 -14.37
CA LYS A 2 19.75 1.07 -13.25
C LYS A 2 19.58 2.56 -13.56
N MET A 3 18.72 3.23 -12.81
CA MET A 3 18.39 4.64 -12.97
C MET A 3 19.06 5.43 -11.85
N ASN A 4 19.95 6.37 -12.17
CA ASN A 4 20.63 7.19 -11.16
C ASN A 4 21.11 8.52 -11.76
N ARG A 5 21.78 9.34 -10.95
CA ARG A 5 22.32 10.65 -11.38
C ARG A 5 23.33 10.55 -12.53
N SER A 6 23.99 9.41 -12.70
CA SER A 6 24.98 9.19 -13.76
C SER A 6 24.36 8.65 -15.05
N THR A 7 23.34 7.80 -14.97
CA THR A 7 22.68 7.18 -16.13
C THR A 7 21.48 7.98 -16.65
N GLY A 8 20.97 8.92 -15.85
CA GLY A 8 19.80 9.72 -16.17
C GLY A 8 18.46 8.99 -15.96
N PRO A 9 17.33 9.63 -16.32
CA PRO A 9 16.01 9.04 -16.15
C PRO A 9 15.81 7.85 -17.10
N GLY A 10 15.30 6.77 -16.54
CA GLY A 10 14.81 5.60 -17.25
C GLY A 10 13.46 5.92 -17.89
N LYS A 11 13.08 5.10 -18.87
CA LYS A 11 11.83 5.26 -19.61
C LYS A 11 11.10 3.93 -19.61
N LEU A 12 9.82 3.96 -19.25
CA LEU A 12 8.89 2.85 -19.33
C LEU A 12 7.73 3.25 -20.23
N TRP A 13 7.39 2.41 -21.19
CA TRP A 13 6.27 2.62 -22.11
C TRP A 13 5.21 1.56 -21.82
N ILE A 14 3.99 2.01 -21.52
CA ILE A 14 2.84 1.15 -21.27
C ILE A 14 1.79 1.52 -22.30
N LYS A 15 1.24 0.51 -22.99
CA LYS A 15 0.09 0.69 -23.88
C LYS A 15 -1.13 0.08 -23.21
N ALA A 16 -2.09 0.93 -22.86
CA ALA A 16 -3.40 0.50 -22.36
C ALA A 16 -4.35 0.20 -23.53
N PHE A 17 -5.26 -0.75 -23.34
CA PHE A 17 -6.30 -1.12 -24.31
C PHE A 17 -7.72 -0.82 -23.80
N GLU A 18 -7.81 -0.27 -22.59
CA GLU A 18 -9.02 0.16 -21.90
C GLU A 18 -8.65 1.30 -20.94
N ASP A 19 -9.63 1.84 -20.23
CA ASP A 19 -9.39 2.80 -19.15
C ASP A 19 -8.60 2.11 -18.03
N VAL A 20 -7.46 2.68 -17.64
CA VAL A 20 -6.59 2.10 -16.61
C VAL A 20 -6.30 3.09 -15.50
N ARG A 21 -6.24 2.57 -14.27
CA ARG A 21 -5.69 3.29 -13.12
C ARG A 21 -4.26 2.82 -12.88
N LEU A 22 -3.31 3.70 -13.15
CA LEU A 22 -1.90 3.48 -12.86
C LEU A 22 -1.61 3.85 -11.40
N PHE A 23 -0.89 3.00 -10.69
CA PHE A 23 -0.31 3.30 -9.38
C PHE A 23 1.21 3.19 -9.47
N PHE A 24 1.93 4.03 -8.72
CA PHE A 24 3.37 3.92 -8.56
C PHE A 24 3.76 4.05 -7.10
N HIS A 25 4.61 3.14 -6.64
CA HIS A 25 4.96 2.97 -5.23
C HIS A 25 6.28 2.20 -5.11
N ALA A 26 6.78 2.01 -3.88
CA ALA A 26 7.97 1.22 -3.60
C ALA A 26 7.76 -0.27 -3.96
N PRO A 27 8.83 -1.03 -4.28
CA PRO A 27 8.72 -2.45 -4.62
C PRO A 27 8.00 -3.34 -3.59
N GLU A 28 8.13 -2.99 -2.31
CA GLU A 28 7.52 -3.65 -1.15
C GLU A 28 6.12 -3.13 -0.80
N ASP A 29 5.72 -2.00 -1.38
CA ASP A 29 4.39 -1.43 -1.20
C ASP A 29 3.34 -2.10 -2.08
N VAL A 30 2.09 -1.91 -1.69
CA VAL A 30 0.92 -2.34 -2.47
C VAL A 30 -0.09 -1.19 -2.55
N PRO A 31 -0.84 -1.07 -3.67
CA PRO A 31 -2.00 -0.19 -3.72
C PRO A 31 -3.03 -0.60 -2.66
N PHE A 32 -3.53 0.37 -1.91
CA PHE A 32 -4.46 0.16 -0.81
C PHE A 32 -5.47 1.31 -0.74
N ILE A 33 -6.49 1.18 0.11
CA ILE A 33 -7.63 2.12 0.17
C ILE A 33 -7.22 3.57 0.48
N ASN A 34 -6.08 3.77 1.14
CA ASN A 34 -5.53 5.09 1.48
C ASN A 34 -4.28 5.46 0.65
N THR A 35 -4.07 4.85 -0.52
CA THR A 35 -2.98 5.29 -1.40
C THR A 35 -3.13 6.77 -1.75
N ASP A 36 -2.01 7.49 -1.67
CA ASP A 36 -1.94 8.92 -1.99
C ASP A 36 -2.50 9.20 -3.40
N PRO A 37 -3.45 10.13 -3.55
CA PRO A 37 -3.94 10.56 -4.87
C PRO A 37 -2.85 11.00 -5.84
N ASP A 38 -1.74 11.53 -5.34
CA ASP A 38 -0.61 11.94 -6.18
C ASP A 38 0.19 10.74 -6.71
N GLN A 39 0.05 9.57 -6.09
CA GLN A 39 0.68 8.31 -6.49
C GLN A 39 -0.19 7.45 -7.42
N ARG A 40 -1.27 8.04 -7.98
CA ARG A 40 -2.14 7.38 -8.96
C ARG A 40 -2.49 8.29 -10.13
N ALA A 41 -2.73 7.69 -11.30
CA ALA A 41 -3.21 8.37 -12.48
C ALA A 41 -4.29 7.56 -13.19
N ASP A 42 -5.42 8.20 -13.51
CA ASP A 42 -6.49 7.61 -14.31
C ASP A 42 -6.27 7.98 -15.78
N ILE A 43 -6.03 6.97 -16.62
CA ILE A 43 -5.72 7.12 -18.05
C ILE A 43 -6.90 6.57 -18.84
N MET A 44 -7.55 7.41 -19.64
CA MET A 44 -8.68 6.99 -20.47
C MET A 44 -8.18 6.37 -21.78
N LEU A 45 -8.98 5.50 -22.36
CA LEU A 45 -8.69 4.89 -23.65
C LEU A 45 -8.51 5.95 -24.74
N GLY A 46 -7.38 5.90 -25.42
CA GLY A 46 -7.03 6.82 -26.51
C GLY A 46 -6.23 8.05 -26.07
N ASP A 47 -6.12 8.30 -24.76
CA ASP A 47 -5.26 9.37 -24.23
C ASP A 47 -3.77 8.99 -24.39
N PHE A 48 -2.94 10.00 -24.66
CA PHE A 48 -1.50 9.89 -24.50
C PHE A 48 -1.10 10.53 -23.16
N PHE A 49 -0.47 9.74 -22.30
CA PHE A 49 -0.04 10.18 -20.99
C PHE A 49 1.47 10.06 -20.82
N ASN A 50 2.11 11.13 -20.36
CA ASN A 50 3.53 11.14 -20.04
C ASN A 50 3.75 11.71 -18.63
N ILE A 51 4.32 10.88 -17.75
CA ILE A 51 4.61 11.23 -16.36
C ILE A 51 6.11 11.15 -16.11
N SER A 52 6.68 12.21 -15.53
CA SER A 52 8.06 12.22 -15.04
C SER A 52 8.05 12.16 -13.52
N ILE A 53 8.69 11.13 -12.96
CA ILE A 53 8.73 10.88 -11.52
C ILE A 53 10.17 11.01 -11.03
N LYS A 54 10.35 11.78 -9.95
CA LYS A 54 11.61 11.85 -9.20
C LYS A 54 11.49 10.98 -7.96
N VAL A 55 12.37 10.00 -7.84
CA VAL A 55 12.47 9.12 -6.68
C VAL A 55 13.63 9.55 -5.81
N ILE A 56 13.40 9.74 -4.51
CA ILE A 56 14.43 10.03 -3.52
C ILE A 56 14.51 8.84 -2.58
N GLU A 57 15.58 8.04 -2.71
CA GLU A 57 15.82 6.90 -1.82
C GLU A 57 16.51 7.36 -0.55
N ILE A 58 15.95 6.99 0.61
CA ILE A 58 16.57 7.19 1.92
C ILE A 58 17.25 5.88 2.30
N SER A 59 18.58 5.93 2.43
CA SER A 59 19.36 4.80 2.92
C SER A 59 19.79 5.06 4.36
N ASN A 60 19.50 4.11 5.24
CA ASN A 60 20.02 4.12 6.60
C ASN A 60 21.39 3.43 6.67
N GLU A 61 22.16 3.71 7.73
CA GLU A 61 23.42 3.01 8.01
C GLU A 61 23.19 1.53 8.28
N ASP A 62 24.11 0.66 7.87
CA ASP A 62 23.94 -0.79 8.02
C ASP A 62 23.80 -1.23 9.48
N GLU A 63 24.37 -0.47 10.42
CA GLU A 63 24.38 -0.78 11.86
C GLU A 63 22.97 -0.82 12.46
N ILE A 64 22.03 -0.02 11.95
CA ILE A 64 20.66 -0.01 12.47
C ILE A 64 19.95 -1.34 12.24
N LYS A 65 20.37 -2.13 11.24
CA LYS A 65 19.78 -3.45 10.94
C LYS A 65 19.91 -4.44 12.10
N ASN A 66 20.89 -4.24 12.98
CA ASN A 66 21.13 -5.08 14.15
C ASN A 66 20.27 -4.69 15.37
N LEU A 67 19.59 -3.54 15.32
CA LEU A 67 18.69 -3.11 16.38
C LEU A 67 17.31 -3.75 16.16
N ASN A 68 16.62 -4.09 17.25
CA ASN A 68 15.23 -4.55 17.17
C ASN A 68 14.32 -3.46 16.60
N ALA A 69 13.30 -3.85 15.83
CA ALA A 69 12.34 -2.94 15.19
C ALA A 69 11.71 -1.94 16.19
N GLU A 70 11.40 -2.38 17.41
CA GLU A 70 10.86 -1.51 18.48
C GLU A 70 11.78 -0.35 18.84
N LYS A 71 13.10 -0.59 18.90
CA LYS A 71 14.08 0.46 19.22
C LYS A 71 14.32 1.40 18.04
N ARG A 72 14.20 0.89 16.80
CA ARG A 72 14.33 1.69 15.58
C ARG A 72 13.12 2.55 15.28
N GLY A 73 11.93 2.09 15.69
CA GLY A 73 10.67 2.73 15.31
C GLY A 73 10.27 2.50 13.85
N CYS A 74 10.93 1.58 13.13
CA CYS A 74 10.60 1.19 11.76
C CYS A 74 10.84 -0.31 11.55
N LYS A 75 10.25 -0.88 10.50
CA LYS A 75 10.47 -2.28 10.09
C LYS A 75 11.07 -2.37 8.69
N PHE A 76 12.01 -3.28 8.49
CA PHE A 76 12.55 -3.62 7.17
C PHE A 76 11.63 -4.58 6.42
N PRO A 77 11.71 -4.66 5.08
CA PRO A 77 10.84 -5.53 4.28
C PRO A 77 10.87 -7.02 4.62
N TRP A 78 11.93 -7.50 5.26
CA TRP A 78 12.05 -8.90 5.70
C TRP A 78 11.52 -9.14 7.12
N GLU A 79 11.19 -8.11 7.89
CA GLU A 79 10.66 -8.19 9.26
C GLU A 79 9.14 -8.45 9.25
N THR A 80 8.78 -9.66 8.85
CA THR A 80 7.41 -10.05 8.47
C THR A 80 6.65 -10.83 9.54
N GLU A 81 7.15 -10.84 10.78
CA GLU A 81 6.47 -11.48 11.90
C GLU A 81 5.06 -10.89 12.07
N GLY A 82 4.06 -11.77 12.00
CA GLY A 82 2.63 -11.41 12.06
C GLY A 82 1.99 -11.00 10.73
N LEU A 83 2.75 -10.86 9.63
CA LEU A 83 2.21 -10.51 8.32
C LEU A 83 1.82 -11.76 7.52
N LEU A 84 0.54 -11.88 7.14
CA LEU A 84 0.03 -13.05 6.40
C LEU A 84 -0.41 -12.73 4.97
N VAL A 85 -0.86 -11.50 4.72
CA VAL A 85 -1.39 -11.07 3.40
C VAL A 85 -0.31 -10.92 2.33
N HIS A 86 0.93 -10.61 2.71
CA HIS A 86 2.04 -10.33 1.78
C HIS A 86 3.37 -10.87 2.32
N LYS A 87 4.34 -11.05 1.42
CA LYS A 87 5.67 -11.61 1.74
C LYS A 87 6.67 -10.61 2.29
N HIS A 88 6.40 -9.31 2.14
CA HIS A 88 7.31 -8.25 2.52
C HIS A 88 6.56 -7.22 3.35
N TYR A 89 7.23 -6.72 4.39
CA TYR A 89 6.70 -5.65 5.20
C TYR A 89 6.84 -4.31 4.47
N SER A 90 5.78 -3.53 4.56
CA SER A 90 5.76 -2.09 4.29
C SER A 90 4.59 -1.51 5.10
N TYR A 91 4.50 -0.19 5.16
CA TYR A 91 3.38 0.45 5.84
C TYR A 91 2.04 0.04 5.18
N SER A 92 2.00 0.03 3.84
CA SER A 92 0.80 -0.34 3.08
C SER A 92 0.38 -1.80 3.30
N THR A 93 1.32 -2.76 3.30
CA THR A 93 0.98 -4.17 3.54
C THR A 93 0.52 -4.43 4.98
N CYS A 94 1.06 -3.70 5.95
CA CYS A 94 0.58 -3.72 7.34
C CYS A 94 -0.87 -3.22 7.46
N VAL A 95 -1.21 -2.12 6.77
CA VAL A 95 -2.59 -1.60 6.76
C VAL A 95 -3.54 -2.64 6.14
N VAL A 96 -3.15 -3.26 5.02
CA VAL A 96 -3.96 -4.33 4.39
C VAL A 96 -4.19 -5.52 5.33
N GLN A 97 -3.15 -5.97 6.05
CA GLN A 97 -3.27 -7.00 7.09
C GLN A 97 -4.27 -6.60 8.18
N CYS A 98 -4.17 -5.37 8.69
CA CYS A 98 -5.04 -4.84 9.73
C CYS A 98 -6.52 -4.79 9.29
N HIS A 99 -6.80 -4.43 8.03
CA HIS A 99 -8.13 -4.52 7.44
C HIS A 99 -8.62 -5.98 7.37
N ALA A 100 -7.78 -6.91 6.90
CA ALA A 100 -8.11 -8.33 6.84
C ALA A 100 -8.48 -8.88 8.22
N GLU A 101 -7.65 -8.61 9.24
CA GLU A 101 -7.88 -9.01 10.63
C GLU A 101 -9.20 -8.48 11.17
N ASN A 102 -9.58 -7.23 10.84
CA ASN A 102 -10.84 -6.66 11.29
C ASN A 102 -12.05 -7.20 10.57
N HIS A 103 -11.97 -7.49 9.27
CA HIS A 103 -13.00 -8.24 8.56
C HIS A 103 -13.26 -9.58 9.24
N ILE A 104 -12.19 -10.30 9.59
CA ILE A 104 -12.26 -11.58 10.29
C ILE A 104 -12.87 -11.42 11.69
N ARG A 105 -12.40 -10.44 12.46
CA ARG A 105 -12.87 -10.21 13.83
C ARG A 105 -14.36 -9.88 13.90
N LEU A 106 -14.88 -9.13 12.92
CA LEU A 106 -16.26 -8.64 12.92
C LEU A 106 -17.23 -9.59 12.20
N CYS A 107 -16.80 -10.19 11.09
CA CYS A 107 -17.66 -10.93 10.18
C CYS A 107 -17.18 -12.37 9.89
N ASN A 108 -16.06 -12.81 10.48
CA ASN A 108 -15.49 -14.15 10.35
C ASN A 108 -15.16 -14.57 8.89
N CYS A 109 -14.96 -13.58 8.01
CA CYS A 109 -14.63 -13.76 6.60
C CYS A 109 -13.92 -12.51 6.08
N THR A 110 -13.32 -12.59 4.89
CA THR A 110 -12.68 -11.44 4.22
C THR A 110 -13.37 -11.09 2.90
N HIS A 111 -13.29 -9.83 2.48
CA HIS A 111 -13.76 -9.41 1.17
C HIS A 111 -12.99 -10.13 0.04
N HIS A 112 -13.63 -10.38 -1.10
CA HIS A 112 -13.04 -11.08 -2.25
C HIS A 112 -11.82 -10.37 -2.88
N LEU A 113 -11.70 -9.06 -2.66
CA LEU A 113 -10.55 -8.25 -3.11
C LEU A 113 -9.40 -8.24 -2.11
N MET A 114 -9.57 -8.87 -0.94
CA MET A 114 -8.48 -8.99 0.04
C MET A 114 -7.45 -10.01 -0.47
N PRO A 115 -6.14 -9.75 -0.33
CA PRO A 115 -5.13 -10.77 -0.61
C PRO A 115 -5.38 -12.03 0.22
N TYR A 116 -4.86 -13.16 -0.27
CA TYR A 116 -5.07 -14.44 0.38
C TYR A 116 -4.52 -14.43 1.82
N TYR A 117 -5.44 -14.39 2.78
CA TYR A 117 -5.15 -14.51 4.19
C TYR A 117 -5.24 -15.98 4.57
N ASN A 118 -4.11 -16.56 4.97
CA ASN A 118 -3.96 -18.01 5.09
C ASN A 118 -5.11 -18.65 5.90
N LYS A 119 -5.82 -19.61 5.28
CA LYS A 119 -6.87 -20.49 5.86
C LYS A 119 -8.26 -19.87 6.10
N ILE A 120 -8.51 -18.62 5.73
CA ILE A 120 -9.81 -17.97 5.96
C ILE A 120 -10.62 -17.85 4.67
N LYS A 121 -11.94 -18.04 4.80
CA LYS A 121 -12.89 -18.00 3.69
C LYS A 121 -13.19 -16.56 3.28
N TYR A 122 -13.34 -16.35 1.97
CA TYR A 122 -14.01 -15.15 1.47
C TYR A 122 -15.46 -15.13 1.90
N CYS A 123 -15.99 -13.93 2.14
CA CYS A 123 -17.38 -13.74 2.55
C CYS A 123 -18.35 -14.21 1.47
N ASP A 124 -19.41 -14.92 1.87
CA ASP A 124 -20.59 -15.09 1.03
C ASP A 124 -21.48 -13.83 1.09
N VAL A 125 -22.70 -13.89 0.55
CA VAL A 125 -23.63 -12.76 0.54
C VAL A 125 -23.94 -12.25 1.96
N GLN A 126 -24.06 -13.14 2.95
CA GLN A 126 -24.33 -12.75 4.33
C GLN A 126 -23.10 -12.09 4.96
N GLY A 127 -21.91 -12.63 4.70
CA GLY A 127 -20.65 -12.01 5.13
C GLY A 127 -20.43 -10.64 4.50
N LEU A 128 -20.77 -10.46 3.20
CA LEU A 128 -20.69 -9.17 2.52
C LEU A 128 -21.69 -8.16 3.09
N GLN A 129 -22.90 -8.60 3.48
CA GLN A 129 -23.84 -7.76 4.21
C GLN A 129 -23.25 -7.31 5.55
N CYS A 130 -22.66 -8.23 6.32
CA CYS A 130 -21.97 -7.88 7.58
C CYS A 130 -20.87 -6.84 7.36
N LEU A 131 -20.00 -7.02 6.35
CA LEU A 131 -18.97 -6.03 6.03
C LEU A 131 -19.56 -4.66 5.65
N THR A 132 -20.72 -4.64 5.00
CA THR A 132 -21.44 -3.42 4.65
C THR A 132 -22.02 -2.75 5.89
N ASP A 133 -22.58 -3.51 6.83
CA ASP A 133 -23.12 -2.99 8.08
C ASP A 133 -22.02 -2.35 8.96
N TYR A 134 -20.79 -2.85 8.88
CA TYR A 134 -19.61 -2.31 9.56
C TYR A 134 -18.74 -1.39 8.70
N PHE A 135 -19.25 -0.89 7.55
CA PHE A 135 -18.47 -0.13 6.58
C PHE A 135 -17.68 1.03 7.21
N ASP A 136 -18.31 1.83 8.07
CA ASP A 136 -17.67 2.99 8.71
C ASP A 136 -16.56 2.61 9.70
N VAL A 137 -16.59 1.38 10.22
CA VAL A 137 -15.55 0.83 11.09
C VAL A 137 -14.41 0.27 10.26
N VAL A 138 -14.70 -0.51 9.22
CA VAL A 138 -13.68 -1.28 8.50
C VAL A 138 -13.02 -0.54 7.34
N ASN A 139 -13.63 0.50 6.75
CA ASN A 139 -13.07 1.19 5.58
C ASN A 139 -12.41 2.54 5.89
N ARG A 140 -12.59 3.08 7.10
CA ARG A 140 -11.99 4.36 7.48
C ARG A 140 -10.79 4.14 8.39
N LEU A 141 -9.59 4.48 7.94
CA LEU A 141 -8.41 4.46 8.80
C LEU A 141 -8.39 5.72 9.70
N ASN A 142 -8.27 5.52 11.01
CA ASN A 142 -8.17 6.59 12.00
C ASN A 142 -6.79 6.57 12.68
N ALA A 143 -6.33 7.76 13.04
CA ALA A 143 -5.18 7.91 13.94
C ALA A 143 -5.57 7.51 15.37
N LYS A 144 -4.58 7.03 16.15
CA LYS A 144 -4.75 6.78 17.58
C LYS A 144 -5.27 8.05 18.30
N GLY A 145 -6.29 7.88 19.12
CA GLY A 145 -6.88 8.97 19.91
C GLY A 145 -7.96 9.79 19.18
N PHE A 146 -8.35 9.40 17.97
CA PHE A 146 -9.48 10.02 17.28
C PHE A 146 -10.81 9.36 17.73
N GLU A 147 -11.77 10.16 18.18
CA GLU A 147 -13.03 9.66 18.78
C GLU A 147 -14.07 9.17 17.76
N LYS A 148 -13.84 9.40 16.45
CA LYS A 148 -14.78 8.97 15.41
C LYS A 148 -14.67 7.46 15.16
N GLN A 149 -15.75 6.87 14.66
CA GLN A 149 -15.73 5.49 14.17
C GLN A 149 -14.69 5.33 13.05
N GLY A 150 -13.97 4.22 13.10
CA GLY A 150 -12.96 3.84 12.12
C GLY A 150 -11.95 2.86 12.72
N LEU A 151 -11.15 2.30 11.83
CA LEU A 151 -10.12 1.32 12.11
C LEU A 151 -8.83 2.02 12.53
N VAL A 152 -8.28 1.63 13.67
CA VAL A 152 -6.95 2.05 14.10
C VAL A 152 -5.98 0.91 13.81
N CYS A 153 -4.97 1.16 12.98
CA CYS A 153 -3.92 0.21 12.66
C CYS A 153 -2.59 0.62 13.29
N ASP A 154 -1.97 -0.30 14.03
CA ASP A 154 -0.72 -0.08 14.76
C ASP A 154 0.50 -0.35 13.86
N CYS A 155 0.52 0.28 12.69
CA CYS A 155 1.58 0.13 11.71
C CYS A 155 2.72 1.13 11.96
N VAL A 156 3.96 0.65 11.94
CA VAL A 156 5.17 1.47 11.98
C VAL A 156 5.63 1.79 10.56
N PRO A 157 6.40 2.87 10.34
CA PRO A 157 6.96 3.15 9.02
C PRO A 157 7.91 2.04 8.55
N SER A 158 8.10 1.96 7.23
CA SER A 158 9.17 1.15 6.64
C SER A 158 10.53 1.81 6.92
N CYS A 159 11.56 1.00 7.13
CA CYS A 159 12.92 1.52 7.19
C CYS A 159 13.48 1.87 5.79
N PHE A 160 12.80 1.44 4.73
CA PHE A 160 13.01 1.89 3.36
C PHE A 160 11.75 2.60 2.88
N GLU A 161 11.79 3.93 2.81
CA GLU A 161 10.68 4.75 2.34
C GLU A 161 11.19 5.72 1.29
N PRO A 162 11.19 5.32 0.01
CA PRO A 162 11.53 6.23 -1.07
C PRO A 162 10.40 7.24 -1.29
N GLU A 163 10.74 8.52 -1.45
CA GLU A 163 9.79 9.56 -1.79
C GLU A 163 9.60 9.64 -3.31
N TYR A 164 8.34 9.48 -3.76
CA TYR A 164 7.95 9.62 -5.17
C TYR A 164 7.32 10.98 -5.41
N ASN A 165 7.96 11.81 -6.22
CA ASN A 165 7.49 13.15 -6.56
C ASN A 165 7.17 13.24 -8.05
N VAL A 166 5.93 13.64 -8.39
CA VAL A 166 5.55 13.92 -9.78
C VAL A 166 6.13 15.26 -10.20
N VAL A 167 7.07 15.24 -11.14
CA VAL A 167 7.75 16.44 -11.66
C VAL A 167 6.99 17.07 -12.81
N SER A 168 6.41 16.24 -13.67
CA SER A 168 5.58 16.69 -14.78
C SER A 168 4.57 15.63 -15.18
N LEU A 169 3.42 16.11 -15.66
CA LEU A 169 2.32 15.31 -16.15
C LEU A 169 1.79 16.00 -17.41
N MET A 170 1.87 15.30 -18.54
CA MET A 170 1.32 15.74 -19.81
C MET A 170 0.22 14.78 -20.24
N LYS A 171 -0.94 15.35 -20.57
CA LYS A 171 -2.11 14.64 -21.09
C LYS A 171 -2.43 15.21 -22.48
N GLY A 172 -2.45 14.36 -23.49
CA GLY A 172 -2.72 14.72 -24.89
C GLY A 172 -3.72 13.79 -25.55
#